data_AF-A0A956FJ97-F1
#
_entry.id   AF-A0A956FJ97-F1
#
_cell.length_a   1.000
_cell.length_b   1.000
_cell.length_c   1.000
_cell.angle_alpha   90.00
_cell.angle_beta   90.00
_cell.angle_gamma   90.00
#
_symmetry.space_group_name_H-M   'P 1'
#
loop_
_entity.id
_entity.type
_entity.pdbx_description
1 polymer ?
#
loop_
_entity_poly.entity_id
_entity_poly.type
_entity_poly.pdbx_seq_one_letter_code
_entity_poly.pdbx_strand_id
1 'polypeptide(L)'
;MPRRHRHRSFLPLVLVALAAAGCAKGPNKNDLYMEGMQIEGDAERGPCKLHYAEGQDAAALSGDQVATCLLRTKEALAKYDEAAAAGLDDVDFQKVRARAKERVERLEAMVAQVRKMERGME
;
A
#
# COMPACT_ATOMS: atom_id res chain seq x y z
N MET A 1 33.06 -5.64 -70.10
CA MET A 1 32.58 -4.37 -70.72
C MET A 1 31.04 -4.38 -70.78
N PRO A 2 30.34 -3.23 -70.78
CA PRO A 2 29.36 -2.84 -69.75
C PRO A 2 27.87 -2.82 -70.18
N ARG A 3 26.94 -2.71 -69.21
CA ARG A 3 25.82 -1.73 -69.11
C ARG A 3 24.77 -2.22 -68.11
N ARG A 4 24.73 -1.66 -66.89
CA ARG A 4 23.77 -0.62 -66.44
C ARG A 4 22.30 -1.00 -66.66
N HIS A 5 21.62 -1.37 -65.57
CA HIS A 5 20.25 -0.92 -65.34
C HIS A 5 20.17 -0.25 -63.96
N ARG A 6 19.56 0.94 -63.98
CA ARG A 6 19.53 1.95 -62.94
C ARG A 6 18.05 2.24 -62.69
N HIS A 7 17.52 1.72 -61.59
CA HIS A 7 16.29 2.19 -60.94
C HIS A 7 16.71 2.34 -59.47
N ARG A 8 16.91 3.52 -58.86
CA ARG A 8 16.04 4.71 -58.79
C ARG A 8 14.58 4.29 -58.64
N SER A 9 14.15 4.07 -57.40
CA SER A 9 13.52 5.13 -56.60
C SER A 9 12.70 4.59 -55.41
N PHE A 10 12.63 5.44 -54.38
CA PHE A 10 11.63 5.52 -53.29
C PHE A 10 11.71 4.57 -52.07
N LEU A 11 12.30 5.13 -51.00
CA LEU A 11 11.76 5.12 -49.61
C LEU A 11 10.21 5.07 -49.61
N PRO A 12 9.59 4.28 -48.71
CA PRO A 12 9.48 4.71 -47.30
C PRO A 12 9.67 3.52 -46.33
N LEU A 13 10.26 3.57 -45.13
CA LEU A 13 10.16 4.50 -44.01
C LEU A 13 8.70 4.91 -43.71
N VAL A 14 7.83 3.92 -43.52
CA VAL A 14 6.56 4.10 -42.80
C VAL A 14 6.62 3.29 -41.51
N LEU A 15 6.80 4.05 -40.43
CA LEU A 15 6.34 3.84 -39.06
C LEU A 15 5.43 2.62 -38.87
N VAL A 16 5.95 1.56 -38.24
CA VAL A 16 5.14 0.64 -37.45
C VAL A 16 5.79 0.55 -36.07
N ALA A 17 5.71 1.65 -35.32
CA ALA A 17 6.17 1.76 -33.94
C ALA A 17 5.09 2.39 -33.02
N LEU A 18 3.81 2.28 -33.41
CA LEU A 18 2.67 2.66 -32.57
C LEU A 18 1.71 1.48 -32.42
N ALA A 19 2.12 0.45 -31.69
CA ALA A 19 1.20 -0.60 -31.23
C ALA A 19 1.51 -1.10 -29.80
N ALA A 20 2.32 -0.35 -29.04
CA ALA A 20 2.57 -0.65 -27.62
C ALA A 20 1.95 0.39 -26.67
N ALA A 21 0.93 1.13 -27.13
CA ALA A 21 -0.07 1.71 -26.23
C ALA A 21 -1.09 0.62 -25.84
N GLY A 22 -0.59 -0.57 -25.48
CA GLY A 22 -1.39 -1.52 -24.71
C GLY A 22 -1.66 -0.84 -23.38
N CYS A 23 -2.93 -0.52 -23.14
CA CYS A 23 -3.44 0.19 -21.98
C CYS A 23 -2.62 -0.11 -20.72
N ALA A 24 -1.73 0.81 -20.34
CA ALA A 24 -1.23 0.89 -18.97
C ALA A 24 -2.42 1.36 -18.11
N LYS A 25 -3.41 0.48 -17.95
CA LYS A 25 -4.51 0.68 -17.03
C LYS A 25 -3.83 0.61 -15.67
N GLY A 26 -3.59 1.79 -15.07
CA GLY A 26 -3.05 1.88 -13.71
C GLY A 26 -3.83 0.97 -12.76
N PRO A 27 -3.25 0.63 -11.60
CA PRO A 27 -3.87 -0.30 -10.66
C PRO A 27 -5.35 0.06 -10.44
N ASN A 28 -6.22 -0.94 -10.58
CA ASN A 28 -7.65 -0.76 -10.43
C ASN A 28 -7.95 -0.27 -9.01
N LYS A 29 -8.67 0.84 -8.88
CA LYS A 29 -9.01 1.45 -7.59
C LYS A 29 -9.65 0.48 -6.60
N ASN A 30 -10.43 -0.48 -7.10
CA ASN A 30 -11.03 -1.52 -6.26
C ASN A 30 -9.98 -2.53 -5.78
N ASP A 31 -9.01 -2.89 -6.62
CA ASP A 31 -7.94 -3.83 -6.23
C ASP A 31 -7.06 -3.20 -5.13
N LEU A 32 -6.74 -1.91 -5.26
CA LEU A 32 -6.05 -1.14 -4.23
C LEU A 32 -6.82 -1.12 -2.90
N TYR A 33 -8.13 -0.88 -2.96
CA TYR A 33 -8.98 -0.93 -1.78
C TYR A 33 -9.02 -2.32 -1.13
N MET A 34 -9.19 -3.38 -1.93
CA MET A 34 -9.19 -4.75 -1.44
C MET A 34 -7.83 -5.15 -0.83
N GLU A 35 -6.72 -4.69 -1.42
CA GLU A 35 -5.38 -4.91 -0.90
C GLU A 35 -5.21 -4.22 0.47
N GLY A 36 -5.68 -2.98 0.62
CA GLY A 36 -5.69 -2.29 1.91
C GLY A 36 -6.50 -3.05 2.97
N MET A 37 -7.69 -3.54 2.62
CA MET A 37 -8.52 -4.34 3.54
C MET A 37 -7.85 -5.66 3.93
N GLN A 38 -7.15 -6.31 2.99
CA GLN A 38 -6.41 -7.52 3.27
C GLN A 38 -5.27 -7.27 4.26
N ILE A 39 -4.50 -6.18 4.05
CA ILE A 39 -3.42 -5.78 4.95
C ILE A 39 -3.96 -5.52 6.36
N GLU A 40 -5.07 -4.79 6.51
CA GLU A 40 -5.70 -4.58 7.83
C GLU A 40 -6.14 -5.91 8.45
N GLY A 41 -6.81 -6.78 7.69
CA GLY A 41 -7.25 -8.08 8.18
C GLY A 41 -6.09 -8.94 8.68
N ASP A 42 -4.97 -8.95 7.95
CA ASP A 42 -3.76 -9.67 8.34
C ASP A 42 -3.09 -9.03 9.57
N ALA A 43 -3.09 -7.69 9.65
CA ALA A 43 -2.59 -6.97 10.81
C ALA A 43 -3.37 -7.30 12.09
N GLU A 44 -4.71 -7.34 12.00
CA GLU A 44 -5.60 -7.66 13.12
C GLU A 44 -5.49 -9.10 13.60
N ARG A 45 -5.21 -10.04 12.68
CA ARG A 45 -4.98 -11.44 13.03
C ARG A 45 -3.60 -11.69 13.62
N GLY A 46 -2.62 -10.85 13.27
CA GLY A 46 -1.24 -10.97 13.72
C GLY A 46 -0.82 -9.79 14.61
N PRO A 47 -0.03 -8.84 14.10
CA PRO A 47 0.73 -7.88 14.89
C PRO A 47 -0.11 -6.94 15.78
N CYS A 48 -1.36 -6.65 15.41
CA CYS A 48 -2.25 -5.82 16.22
C CYS A 48 -2.97 -6.58 17.34
N LYS A 49 -2.86 -7.92 17.38
CA LYS A 49 -3.54 -8.75 18.36
C LYS A 49 -2.77 -8.78 19.68
N LEU A 50 -3.41 -8.39 20.78
CA LEU A 50 -2.82 -8.53 22.11
C LEU A 50 -2.50 -10.00 22.41
N HIS A 51 -1.25 -10.28 22.77
CA HIS A 51 -0.81 -11.62 23.15
C HIS A 51 -0.74 -11.72 24.67
N TYR A 52 -1.27 -12.81 25.21
CA TYR A 52 -1.07 -13.21 26.60
C TYR A 52 0.08 -14.21 26.62
N ALA A 53 1.11 -13.95 27.43
CA ALA A 53 2.12 -14.96 27.71
C ALA A 53 1.53 -16.03 28.65
N GLU A 54 1.92 -17.28 28.47
CA GLU A 54 1.45 -18.39 29.31
C GLU A 54 1.82 -18.11 30.78
N GLY A 55 0.81 -18.13 31.66
CA GLY A 55 0.98 -17.82 33.08
C GLY A 55 0.97 -16.33 33.45
N GLN A 56 0.66 -15.41 32.54
CA GLN A 56 0.45 -13.99 32.87
C GLN A 56 -1.05 -13.65 32.94
N ASP A 57 -1.44 -12.94 34.01
CA ASP A 57 -2.81 -12.47 34.24
C ASP A 57 -3.20 -11.26 33.37
N ALA A 58 -2.22 -10.66 32.68
CA ALA A 58 -2.42 -9.51 31.80
C ALA A 58 -1.67 -9.69 30.47
N ALA A 59 -2.23 -9.12 29.40
CA ALA A 59 -1.55 -9.07 28.11
C ALA A 59 -0.34 -8.13 28.19
N ALA A 60 0.84 -8.60 27.76
CA ALA A 60 2.01 -7.75 27.66
C ALA A 60 1.96 -6.97 26.34
N LEU A 61 1.90 -5.64 26.43
CA LEU A 61 1.97 -4.75 25.27
C LEU A 61 3.40 -4.23 25.11
N SER A 62 4.14 -4.74 24.13
CA SER A 62 5.49 -4.24 23.84
C SER A 62 5.47 -3.09 22.83
N GLY A 63 6.42 -2.17 22.94
CA GLY A 63 6.59 -1.07 22.00
C GLY A 63 6.87 -1.56 20.58
N ASP A 64 7.57 -2.68 20.44
CA ASP A 64 7.84 -3.34 19.14
C ASP A 64 6.56 -3.88 18.51
N GLN A 65 5.68 -4.47 19.30
CA GLN A 65 4.40 -4.98 18.82
C GLN A 65 3.51 -3.83 18.33
N VAL A 66 3.38 -2.75 19.11
CA VAL A 66 2.60 -1.57 18.71
C VAL A 66 3.21 -0.92 17.47
N ALA A 67 4.54 -0.85 17.39
CA ALA A 67 5.24 -0.30 16.22
C ALA A 67 5.00 -1.15 14.95
N THR A 68 4.95 -2.47 15.08
CA THR A 68 4.64 -3.38 13.96
C THR A 68 3.19 -3.22 13.53
N CYS A 69 2.25 -3.16 14.48
CA CYS A 69 0.83 -2.87 14.17
C CYS A 69 0.66 -1.52 13.47
N LEU A 70 1.38 -0.48 13.93
CA LEU A 70 1.42 0.83 13.31
C LEU A 70 1.91 0.76 11.86
N LEU A 71 3.01 0.05 11.61
CA LEU A 71 3.57 -0.09 10.26
C LEU A 71 2.56 -0.69 9.29
N ARG A 72 1.91 -1.81 9.67
CA ARG A 72 0.91 -2.47 8.81
C ARG A 72 -0.32 -1.60 8.60
N THR A 73 -0.75 -0.85 9.62
CA THR A 73 -1.86 0.10 9.49
C THR A 73 -1.52 1.24 8.52
N LYS A 74 -0.27 1.73 8.54
CA LYS A 74 0.22 2.73 7.58
C LYS A 74 0.27 2.19 6.15
N GLU A 75 0.70 0.94 5.96
CA GLU A 75 0.69 0.29 4.65
C GLU A 75 -0.75 0.17 4.09
N ALA A 76 -1.72 -0.23 4.92
CA ALA A 76 -3.12 -0.26 4.51
C ALA A 76 -3.65 1.13 4.15
N LEU A 77 -3.36 2.14 4.97
CA LEU A 77 -3.76 3.52 4.69
C LEU A 77 -3.17 4.03 3.37
N ALA A 78 -1.91 3.70 3.07
CA ALA A 78 -1.29 4.05 1.79
C ALA A 78 -2.06 3.45 0.61
N LYS A 79 -2.52 2.20 0.71
CA LYS A 79 -3.38 1.58 -0.32
C LYS A 79 -4.74 2.27 -0.46
N TYR A 80 -5.33 2.72 0.64
CA TYR A 80 -6.53 3.54 0.59
C TYR A 80 -6.26 4.91 -0.06
N ASP A 81 -5.15 5.55 0.24
CA ASP A 81 -4.77 6.82 -0.41
C ASP A 81 -4.54 6.63 -1.92
N GLU A 82 -3.91 5.54 -2.34
CA GLU A 82 -3.77 5.17 -3.76
C GLU A 82 -5.13 4.92 -4.41
N ALA A 83 -6.05 4.22 -3.74
CA ALA A 83 -7.41 3.98 -4.23
C ALA A 83 -8.21 5.29 -4.39
N ALA A 84 -8.06 6.22 -3.44
CA ALA A 84 -8.64 7.56 -3.50
C ALA A 84 -8.07 8.36 -4.69
N ALA A 85 -6.75 8.33 -4.88
CA ALA A 85 -6.10 8.98 -6.02
C ALA A 85 -6.53 8.39 -7.38
N ALA A 86 -6.89 7.10 -7.40
CA ALA A 86 -7.46 6.42 -8.56
C ALA A 86 -8.98 6.66 -8.74
N GLY A 87 -9.59 7.53 -7.92
CA GLY A 87 -10.98 7.97 -8.05
C GLY A 87 -12.00 7.08 -7.35
N LEU A 88 -11.62 6.39 -6.27
CA LEU A 88 -12.57 5.79 -5.32
C LEU A 88 -12.98 6.86 -4.31
N ASP A 89 -14.27 7.14 -4.20
CA ASP A 89 -14.79 8.28 -3.41
C ASP A 89 -16.20 8.02 -2.87
N ASP A 90 -16.61 6.75 -2.77
CA ASP A 90 -17.90 6.46 -2.15
C ASP A 90 -17.84 6.70 -0.63
N VAL A 91 -19.02 6.94 -0.04
CA VAL A 91 -19.17 7.32 1.36
C VAL A 91 -18.62 6.26 2.31
N ASP A 92 -18.75 4.98 1.97
CA ASP A 92 -18.28 3.90 2.84
C ASP A 92 -16.76 3.76 2.78
N PHE A 93 -16.17 3.88 1.58
CA PHE A 93 -14.73 3.99 1.42
C PHE A 93 -14.14 5.16 2.22
N GLN A 94 -14.75 6.35 2.15
CA GLN A 94 -14.27 7.52 2.92
C GLN A 94 -14.27 7.27 4.43
N LYS A 95 -15.28 6.56 4.96
CA LYS A 95 -15.31 6.17 6.38
C LYS A 95 -14.17 5.20 6.72
N VAL A 96 -13.91 4.21 5.86
CA VAL A 96 -12.82 3.24 6.07
C VAL A 96 -11.47 3.96 6.09
N ARG A 97 -11.22 4.81 5.10
CA ARG A 97 -9.98 5.61 5.02
C ARG A 97 -9.81 6.54 6.22
N ALA A 98 -10.87 7.23 6.63
CA ALA A 98 -10.84 8.10 7.81
C ALA A 98 -10.52 7.30 9.09
N ARG A 99 -11.18 6.15 9.29
CA ARG A 99 -10.92 5.25 10.42
C ARG A 99 -9.48 4.74 10.43
N ALA A 100 -8.93 4.38 9.27
CA ALA A 100 -7.54 3.94 9.15
C ALA A 100 -6.58 5.06 9.55
N LYS A 101 -6.85 6.30 9.13
CA LYS A 101 -6.06 7.49 9.53
C LYS A 101 -6.09 7.73 11.04
N GLU A 102 -7.28 7.77 11.64
CA GLU A 102 -7.43 7.91 13.10
C GLU A 102 -6.70 6.79 13.86
N ARG A 103 -6.71 5.57 13.32
CA ARG A 103 -6.00 4.44 13.91
C ARG A 103 -4.48 4.64 13.87
N VAL A 104 -3.93 5.13 12.76
CA VAL A 104 -2.50 5.48 12.66
C VAL A 104 -2.13 6.49 13.74
N GLU A 105 -2.91 7.57 13.88
CA GLU A 105 -2.66 8.62 14.89
C GLU A 105 -2.66 8.06 16.32
N ARG A 106 -3.64 7.20 16.65
CA ARG A 106 -3.69 6.54 17.97
C ARG A 106 -2.51 5.62 18.20
N LEU A 107 -2.13 4.82 17.21
CA LEU A 107 -1.01 3.88 17.33
C LEU A 107 0.33 4.63 17.47
N GLU A 108 0.52 5.76 16.79
CA GLU A 108 1.69 6.62 16.99
C GLU A 108 1.79 7.13 18.42
N ALA A 109 0.68 7.62 18.99
CA ALA A 109 0.61 8.03 20.37
C ALA A 109 0.91 6.87 21.34
N MET A 110 0.37 5.68 21.08
CA MET A 110 0.64 4.48 21.87
C MET A 110 2.11 4.08 21.82
N VAL A 111 2.75 4.08 20.64
CA VAL A 111 4.18 3.80 20.54
C VAL A 111 4.98 4.77 21.40
N ALA A 112 4.72 6.07 21.28
CA ALA A 112 5.43 7.08 22.07
C ALA A 112 5.28 6.84 23.59
N GLN A 113 4.08 6.51 24.04
CA GLN A 113 3.78 6.22 25.44
C GLN A 113 4.47 4.95 25.93
N VAL A 114 4.32 3.84 25.20
CA VAL A 114 4.92 2.54 25.57
C VAL A 114 6.44 2.64 25.62
N ARG A 115 7.07 3.29 24.63
CA ARG A 115 8.52 3.52 24.64
C ARG A 115 8.99 4.38 25.82
N LYS A 116 8.18 5.34 26.26
CA LYS A 116 8.50 6.15 27.45
C LYS A 116 8.45 5.28 28.71
N MET A 117 7.50 4.36 28.81
CA MET A 117 7.41 3.41 29.93
C MET A 117 8.60 2.44 29.92
N GLU A 118 8.94 1.86 28.77
CA GLU A 118 10.09 0.95 28.61
C GLU A 118 11.41 1.60 29.07
N ARG A 119 11.69 2.84 28.66
CA ARG A 119 12.90 3.59 29.07
C ARG A 119 12.90 4.08 30.52
N GLY A 120 11.73 4.16 31.15
CA GLY A 120 11.59 4.53 32.56
C GLY A 120 11.61 3.34 33.51
N MET A 121 11.67 2.12 32.96
CA MET A 121 11.82 0.85 33.67
C MET A 121 13.26 0.31 33.60
N GLU A 122 14.21 1.12 33.10
CA GLU A 122 15.66 0.92 33.21
C GLU A 122 16.21 1.67 34.44
#